data_AF-G1X2S4-F1
#
_entry.id   AF-G1X2S4-F1
#
_cell.length_a   1.000
_cell.length_b   1.000
_cell.length_c   1.000
_cell.angle_alpha   90.00
_cell.angle_beta   90.00
_cell.angle_gamma   90.00
#
_symmetry.space_group_name_H-M   'P 1'
#
loop_
_entity.id
_entity.type
_entity.pdbx_description
1 polymer ?
#
loop_
_entity_poly.entity_id
_entity_poly.type
_entity_poly.pdbx_seq_one_letter_code
_entity_poly.pdbx_strand_id
1 'polypeptide(L)'
;MGWAMVLQKAAGVSYIADAFSRQTDNGIHIPGAAPETENEEIGLKLAELVGRLGDLVNAYRRYIDDGVVDKGEWDSLNEIAYQFRVTLMTFLNLISRVYCLPEKSDARECAAPGALANNSSSMEK
;
A
#
# COMPACT_ATOMS: atom_id res chain seq x y z
N MET A 1 -18.04 11.03 0.07
CA MET A 1 -16.63 10.62 0.17
C MET A 1 -15.62 11.75 0.44
N GLY A 2 -15.90 13.02 0.11
CA GLY A 2 -14.92 14.10 0.24
C GLY A 2 -14.40 14.38 1.67
N TRP A 3 -15.27 14.43 2.69
CA TRP A 3 -14.86 14.78 4.06
C TRP A 3 -14.00 13.71 4.74
N ALA A 4 -14.28 12.42 4.48
CA ALA A 4 -13.54 11.30 5.05
C ALA A 4 -12.07 11.28 4.58
N MET A 5 -11.82 11.68 3.33
CA MET A 5 -10.46 11.84 2.82
C MET A 5 -9.75 13.03 3.46
N VAL A 6 -10.45 14.15 3.66
CA VAL A 6 -9.88 15.35 4.31
C VAL A 6 -9.48 15.06 5.75
N LEU A 7 -10.34 14.41 6.53
CA LEU A 7 -10.05 14.07 7.93
C LEU A 7 -8.86 13.12 8.07
N GLN A 8 -8.82 12.07 7.26
CA GLN A 8 -7.70 11.14 7.25
C GLN A 8 -6.39 11.81 6.87
N LYS A 9 -6.39 12.64 5.82
CA LYS A 9 -5.21 13.42 5.41
C LYS A 9 -4.76 14.39 6.49
N ALA A 10 -5.68 15.09 7.14
CA ALA A 10 -5.37 16.05 8.20
C ALA A 10 -4.81 15.36 9.46
N ALA A 11 -5.30 14.16 9.77
CA ALA A 11 -4.82 13.37 10.91
C ALA A 11 -3.57 12.53 10.58
N GLY A 12 -3.15 12.45 9.32
CA GLY A 12 -2.03 11.60 8.90
C GLY A 12 -2.29 10.10 9.08
N VAL A 13 -3.57 9.69 9.08
CA VAL A 13 -4.00 8.29 9.29
C VAL A 13 -4.81 7.80 8.12
N SER A 14 -4.89 6.49 7.93
CA SER A 14 -5.65 5.85 6.85
C SER A 14 -6.69 4.83 7.35
N TYR A 15 -7.21 5.01 8.57
CA TYR A 15 -8.15 4.06 9.19
C TYR A 15 -9.42 3.78 8.38
N ILE A 16 -9.99 4.77 7.69
CA ILE A 16 -11.19 4.57 6.88
C ILE A 16 -10.82 3.82 5.60
N ALA A 17 -9.68 4.13 4.98
CA ALA A 17 -9.20 3.39 3.81
C ALA A 17 -8.90 1.92 4.17
N ASP A 18 -8.24 1.69 5.31
CA ASP A 18 -7.95 0.37 5.86
C ASP A 18 -9.22 -0.43 6.15
N ALA A 19 -10.14 0.16 6.91
CA ALA A 19 -11.42 -0.46 7.24
C ALA A 19 -12.26 -0.76 5.99
N PHE A 20 -12.25 0.13 5.00
CA PHE A 20 -12.98 -0.07 3.75
C PHE A 20 -12.42 -1.27 2.97
N SER A 21 -11.09 -1.31 2.73
CA SER A 21 -10.45 -2.46 2.07
C SER A 21 -10.72 -3.78 2.79
N ARG A 22 -10.69 -3.80 4.12
CA ARG A 22 -11.00 -5.01 4.87
C ARG A 22 -12.46 -5.47 4.70
N GLN A 23 -13.40 -4.52 4.67
CA GLN A 23 -14.84 -4.83 4.64
C GLN A 23 -15.37 -5.17 3.25
N THR A 24 -14.80 -4.61 2.18
CA THR A 24 -15.37 -4.75 0.84
C THR A 24 -14.92 -5.99 0.09
N ASP A 25 -13.64 -6.32 0.18
CA ASP A 25 -12.98 -7.32 -0.67
C ASP A 25 -11.96 -8.14 0.11
N ASN A 26 -11.94 -8.00 1.44
CA ASN A 26 -10.87 -8.55 2.30
C ASN A 26 -9.48 -8.11 1.80
N GLY A 27 -9.42 -6.91 1.22
CA GLY A 27 -8.27 -6.31 0.59
C GLY A 27 -7.28 -5.73 1.60
N ILE A 28 -6.12 -5.32 1.10
CA ILE A 28 -5.01 -4.79 1.91
C ILE A 28 -4.85 -3.31 1.57
N HIS A 29 -4.87 -2.46 2.61
CA HIS A 29 -4.48 -1.08 2.45
C HIS A 29 -2.97 -0.94 2.66
N ILE A 30 -2.27 -0.31 1.72
CA ILE A 30 -0.84 -0.02 1.83
C ILE A 30 -0.72 1.46 2.24
N PRO A 31 -0.23 1.78 3.45
CA PRO A 31 0.01 3.15 3.85
C PRO A 31 0.98 3.83 2.87
N GLY A 32 0.69 5.07 2.48
CA GLY A 32 1.59 5.82 1.61
C GLY A 32 2.90 6.15 2.33
N ALA A 33 4.05 5.73 1.79
CA ALA A 33 5.36 6.09 2.32
C ALA A 33 5.67 7.57 2.07
N ALA A 34 6.30 8.23 3.05
CA ALA A 34 6.78 9.61 2.94
C ALA A 34 8.03 9.65 2.05
N PRO A 35 8.20 10.68 1.21
CA PRO A 35 9.18 10.66 0.12
C PRO A 35 10.66 10.78 0.54
N GLU A 36 10.97 11.11 1.79
CA GLU A 36 12.30 11.62 2.15
C GLU A 36 13.20 10.59 2.88
N THR A 37 12.69 9.40 3.20
CA THR A 37 13.37 8.42 4.09
C THR A 37 13.38 6.97 3.56
N GLU A 38 13.02 6.77 2.30
CA GLU A 38 12.63 5.45 1.77
C GLU A 38 13.74 4.37 1.83
N ASN A 39 15.03 4.72 1.74
CA ASN A 39 16.11 3.72 1.69
C ASN A 39 16.46 3.09 3.05
N GLU A 40 16.49 3.90 4.12
CA GLU A 40 16.70 3.40 5.49
C GLU A 40 15.45 2.66 6.00
N GLU A 41 14.26 3.09 5.55
CA GLU A 41 12.99 2.44 5.84
C GLU A 41 12.87 1.03 5.24
N ILE A 42 13.49 0.73 4.09
CA ILE A 42 13.45 -0.63 3.50
C ILE A 42 14.06 -1.67 4.44
N GLY A 43 15.22 -1.36 5.04
CA GLY A 43 15.90 -2.28 5.97
C GLY A 43 15.06 -2.53 7.23
N LEU A 44 14.49 -1.47 7.79
CA LEU A 44 13.58 -1.57 8.94
C LEU A 44 12.32 -2.37 8.60
N LYS A 45 11.76 -2.16 7.40
CA LYS A 45 10.55 -2.87 6.97
C LYS A 45 10.81 -4.35 6.70
N LEU A 46 11.99 -4.71 6.19
CA LEU A 46 12.41 -6.11 6.06
C LEU A 46 12.51 -6.79 7.44
N ALA A 47 13.12 -6.13 8.42
CA ALA A 47 13.21 -6.66 9.78
C ALA A 47 11.81 -6.85 10.39
N GLU A 48 10.91 -5.88 10.21
CA GLU A 48 9.51 -6.00 10.63
C GLU A 48 8.81 -7.17 9.94
N LEU A 49 9.00 -7.34 8.63
CA LEU A 49 8.41 -8.43 7.85
C LEU A 49 8.81 -9.81 8.39
N VAL A 50 10.09 -9.98 8.72
CA VAL A 50 10.60 -11.22 9.34
C VAL A 50 9.94 -11.45 10.71
N GLY A 51 9.78 -10.39 11.52
CA GLY A 51 9.05 -10.47 12.79
C GLY A 51 7.60 -10.92 12.60
N ARG A 52 6.87 -10.31 11.67
CA ARG A 52 5.47 -10.68 11.35
C ARG A 52 5.33 -12.11 10.84
N LEU A 53 6.29 -12.59 10.05
CA LEU A 53 6.33 -13.99 9.62
C LEU A 53 6.50 -14.92 10.83
N GLY A 54 7.38 -14.56 11.76
CA GLY A 54 7.57 -15.27 13.03
C GLY A 54 6.28 -15.35 13.84
N ASP A 55 5.57 -14.23 14.00
CA ASP A 55 4.27 -14.18 14.67
C ASP A 55 3.26 -15.12 14.02
N LEU A 56 3.15 -15.08 12.68
CA LEU A 56 2.24 -15.93 11.92
C LEU A 56 2.55 -17.42 12.08
N VAL A 57 3.82 -17.80 11.96
CA VAL A 57 4.26 -19.19 12.14
C VAL A 57 3.99 -19.67 13.57
N ASN A 58 4.26 -18.83 14.57
CA ASN A 58 4.02 -19.18 15.97
C ASN A 58 2.54 -19.33 16.27
N ALA A 59 1.69 -18.43 15.78
CA ALA A 59 0.24 -18.51 15.95
C ALA A 59 -0.32 -19.77 15.28
N TYR A 60 0.05 -20.02 14.02
CA TYR A 60 -0.35 -21.22 13.30
C TYR A 60 -0.01 -22.49 14.07
N ARG A 61 1.24 -22.64 14.54
CA ARG A 61 1.66 -23.84 15.29
C ARG A 61 0.89 -24.04 16.59
N ARG A 62 0.54 -22.96 17.29
CA ARG A 62 -0.23 -23.03 18.54
C ARG A 62 -1.69 -23.41 18.28
N TYR A 63 -2.32 -22.80 17.28
CA TYR A 63 -3.76 -22.97 17.01
C TYR A 63 -4.10 -24.31 16.33
N ILE A 64 -3.12 -25.05 15.80
CA ILE A 64 -3.37 -26.38 15.24
C ILE A 64 -3.03 -27.52 16.22
N ASP A 65 -2.51 -27.21 17.41
CA ASP A 65 -1.92 -28.19 18.33
C ASP A 65 -2.93 -29.24 18.81
N ASP A 66 -4.19 -28.84 18.99
CA ASP A 66 -5.30 -29.72 19.37
C ASP A 66 -6.07 -30.31 18.16
N GLY A 67 -5.65 -29.96 16.94
CA GLY A 67 -6.25 -30.40 15.69
C GLY A 67 -7.55 -29.70 15.29
N VAL A 68 -8.00 -28.67 16.02
CA VAL A 68 -9.25 -27.93 15.72
C VAL A 68 -9.01 -26.43 15.87
N VAL A 69 -9.08 -25.69 14.76
CA VAL A 69 -9.02 -24.23 14.81
C VAL A 69 -10.42 -23.68 15.10
N ASP A 70 -10.59 -23.09 16.28
CA ASP A 70 -11.86 -22.44 16.65
C ASP A 70 -12.05 -21.07 15.96
N LYS A 71 -13.23 -20.48 16.10
CA LYS A 71 -13.55 -19.20 15.46
C LYS A 71 -12.65 -18.06 15.95
N GLY A 72 -12.35 -17.99 17.24
CA GLY A 72 -11.49 -16.96 17.82
C GLY A 72 -10.04 -17.13 17.36
N GLU A 73 -9.55 -18.36 17.28
CA GLU A 73 -8.24 -18.67 16.73
C GLU A 73 -8.15 -18.31 15.24
N TRP A 74 -9.19 -18.61 14.47
CA TRP A 74 -9.29 -18.23 13.07
C TRP A 74 -9.30 -16.71 12.88
N ASP A 75 -10.06 -15.98 13.68
CA ASP A 75 -10.13 -14.51 13.62
C ASP A 75 -8.77 -13.90 14.00
N SER A 76 -8.12 -14.41 15.04
CA SER A 76 -6.77 -14.01 15.45
C SER A 76 -5.72 -14.29 14.36
N LEU A 77 -5.75 -15.50 13.78
CA LEU A 77 -4.83 -15.89 12.71
C LEU A 77 -5.00 -14.99 11.47
N ASN A 78 -6.24 -14.63 11.13
CA ASN A 78 -6.50 -13.70 10.03
C ASN A 78 -5.97 -12.29 10.30
N GLU A 79 -6.07 -11.79 11.52
CA GLU A 79 -5.49 -10.49 11.88
C GLU A 79 -3.97 -10.52 11.78
N ILE A 80 -3.32 -11.57 12.31
CA ILE A 80 -1.85 -11.73 12.20
C ILE A 80 -1.42 -11.82 10.73
N ALA A 81 -2.14 -12.61 9.94
CA ALA A 81 -1.88 -12.73 8.50
C ALA A 81 -2.12 -11.40 7.76
N TYR A 82 -3.10 -10.61 8.19
CA TYR A 82 -3.37 -9.28 7.63
C TYR A 82 -2.17 -8.35 7.86
N GLN A 83 -1.68 -8.25 9.10
CA GLN A 83 -0.50 -7.44 9.43
C GLN A 83 0.74 -7.88 8.65
N PHE A 84 0.96 -9.19 8.50
CA PHE A 84 2.03 -9.71 7.64
C PHE A 84 1.88 -9.25 6.18
N ARG A 85 0.67 -9.33 5.61
CA ARG A 85 0.40 -8.90 4.22
C ARG A 85 0.59 -7.41 4.02
N VAL A 86 0.12 -6.57 4.96
CA VAL A 86 0.35 -5.12 4.93
C VAL A 86 1.84 -4.81 4.94
N THR A 87 2.60 -5.44 5.85
CA THR A 87 4.05 -5.21 5.95
C THR A 87 4.78 -5.68 4.70
N LEU A 88 4.42 -6.84 4.13
CA LEU A 88 4.96 -7.35 2.86
C LEU A 88 4.72 -6.38 1.71
N MET A 89 3.47 -5.95 1.53
CA MET A 89 3.10 -5.05 0.43
C MET A 89 3.74 -3.67 0.59
N THR A 90 3.90 -3.19 1.83
CA THR A 90 4.63 -1.94 2.10
C THR A 90 6.11 -2.08 1.75
N PHE A 91 6.75 -3.20 2.13
CA PHE A 91 8.14 -3.49 1.77
C PHE A 91 8.34 -3.52 0.24
N LEU A 92 7.45 -4.19 -0.50
CA LEU A 92 7.49 -4.21 -1.96
C LEU A 92 7.26 -2.82 -2.57
N ASN A 93 6.36 -2.01 -1.99
CA ASN A 93 6.14 -0.64 -2.44
C ASN A 93 7.41 0.21 -2.30
N LEU A 94 8.10 0.13 -1.16
CA LEU A 94 9.35 0.85 -0.93
C LEU A 94 10.46 0.43 -1.90
N ILE A 95 10.65 -0.88 -2.12
CA ILE A 95 11.62 -1.38 -3.11
C ILE A 95 11.29 -0.85 -4.50
N SER A 96 10.00 -0.85 -4.87
CA SER A 96 9.58 -0.39 -6.19
C SER A 96 9.92 1.08 -6.42
N ARG A 97 9.75 1.93 -5.41
CA ARG A 97 10.06 3.37 -5.54
C ARG A 97 11.56 3.65 -5.66
N VAL A 98 12.37 2.94 -4.88
CA VAL A 98 13.82 3.20 -4.79
C VAL A 98 14.60 2.53 -5.92
N TYR A 99 14.23 1.29 -6.29
CA TYR A 99 15.05 0.45 -7.15
C TYR A 99 14.42 0.11 -8.51
N CYS A 100 13.12 0.31 -8.72
CA CYS A 100 12.55 0.12 -10.06
C CYS A 100 12.78 1.37 -10.90
N LEU A 101 13.09 1.14 -12.19
CA LEU A 101 13.15 2.20 -13.18
C LEU A 101 11.79 2.91 -13.22
N PRO A 102 11.75 4.25 -13.32
CA PRO A 102 10.51 4.94 -13.56
C PRO A 102 9.90 4.36 -14.84
N GLU A 103 8.62 3.97 -14.76
CA GLU A 103 7.87 3.59 -15.94
C GLU A 103 8.07 4.69 -16.98
N LYS A 104 8.57 4.35 -18.17
CA LYS A 104 8.64 5.32 -19.27
C LYS A 104 7.21 5.72 -19.54
N SER A 105 6.80 6.85 -18.97
CA SER A 105 5.60 7.54 -19.39
C SER A 105 5.90 8.07 -20.79
N ASP A 106 5.73 7.23 -21.80
CA ASP A 106 5.52 7.69 -23.16
C ASP A 106 4.13 8.35 -23.18
N ALA A 107 4.00 9.49 -22.50
CA ALA A 107 2.84 10.38 -22.52
C ALA A 107 2.51 10.88 -23.94
N ARG A 108 3.33 10.49 -24.92
CA ARG A 108 3.10 10.63 -26.34
C ARG A 108 1.91 9.80 -26.86
N GLU A 109 1.52 8.71 -26.18
CA GLU A 109 0.32 7.93 -26.56
C GLU A 109 -0.99 8.45 -25.92
N CYS A 110 -0.92 9.29 -24.88
CA CYS A 110 -2.10 9.94 -24.30
C CYS A 110 -2.42 11.30 -24.95
N ALA A 111 -1.55 11.82 -25.81
CA ALA A 111 -1.92 12.93 -26.68
C ALA A 111 -2.88 12.39 -27.75
N ALA A 112 -4.17 12.67 -27.60
CA ALA A 112 -5.13 12.50 -28.68
C ALA A 112 -4.55 13.10 -29.97
N PRO A 113 -4.60 12.40 -31.13
CA PRO A 113 -4.15 12.96 -32.39
C PRO A 113 -5.01 14.20 -32.70
N GLY A 114 -4.48 15.41 -32.45
CA GLY A 114 -5.21 16.65 -32.73
C GLY A 114 -4.93 17.84 -31.81
N ALA A 115 -4.28 17.69 -30.66
CA ALA A 115 -3.94 18.85 -29.82
C ALA A 115 -2.67 19.58 -30.31
N LEU A 116 -2.68 20.02 -31.58
CA LEU A 116 -1.83 21.12 -32.02
C LEU A 116 -2.41 22.39 -31.42
N ALA A 117 -1.86 22.85 -30.29
CA ALA A 117 -2.10 24.20 -29.80
C ALA A 117 -1.50 25.18 -30.80
N ASN A 118 -2.34 25.65 -31.73
CA ASN A 118 -1.99 26.68 -32.70
C ASN A 118 -1.89 28.03 -31.96
N ASN A 119 -0.70 28.37 -31.48
CA ASN A 119 -0.38 29.70 -30.97
C ASN A 119 -0.29 30.68 -32.14
N SER A 120 -1.47 31.08 -32.62
CA SER A 120 -1.66 32.31 -33.37
C SER A 120 -1.40 33.50 -32.44
N SER A 121 -0.23 34.12 -32.61
CA SER A 121 -0.03 35.51 -32.22
C SER A 121 0.24 36.31 -33.49
N SER A 122 -0.85 36.70 -34.13
CA SER A 122 -0.88 37.83 -35.05
C SER A 122 -0.73 39.12 -34.23
N MET A 123 0.10 40.05 -34.72
CA MET A 123 0.07 41.53 -34.60
C MET A 123 1.52 42.04 -34.77
N GLU A 124 1.92 42.40 -35.99
CA GLU A 124 1.84 43.76 -36.58
C GLU A 124 2.94 44.72 -36.08
N LYS A 125 3.97 44.96 -36.91
CA LYS A 125 4.12 46.16 -37.75
C LYS A 125 5.34 46.05 -38.66
#